data_AF-A0A2N1D5V0-F1
#
_entry.id   AF-A0A2N1D5V0-F1
#
_cell.length_a   1.000
_cell.length_b   1.000
_cell.length_c   1.000
_cell.angle_alpha   90.00
_cell.angle_beta   90.00
_cell.angle_gamma   90.00
#
_symmetry.space_group_name_H-M   'P 1'
#
loop_
_entity.id
_entity.type
_entity.pdbx_description
1 polymer ?
#
loop_
_entity_poly.entity_id
_entity_poly.type
_entity_poly.pdbx_seq_one_letter_code
_entity_poly.pdbx_strand_id
1 'polypeptide(L)' 'MDDKVIQEEPPLVLVQTWYELLLNGEDKQSRRHAEKMLMGAFGTQEAVANYLKKHNIIE' A
#
# COMPACT_ATOMS: atom_id res chain seq x y z
N MET A 1 -19.55 10.58 22.98
CA MET A 1 -18.62 9.44 23.12
C MET A 1 -18.20 9.13 21.71
N ASP A 2 -17.11 9.73 21.27
CA ASP A 2 -16.55 9.46 19.94
C ASP A 2 -15.90 8.08 20.00
N ASP A 3 -16.58 7.07 19.44
CA ASP A 3 -15.95 5.80 19.13
C ASP A 3 -14.81 6.09 18.15
N LYS A 4 -13.57 6.04 18.66
CA LYS A 4 -12.37 6.05 17.83
C LYS A 4 -12.46 4.82 16.93
N VAL A 5 -12.88 5.00 15.68
CA VAL A 5 -12.79 3.94 14.67
C VAL A 5 -11.31 3.58 14.56
N ILE A 6 -10.91 2.45 15.12
CA ILE A 6 -9.58 1.90 14.91
C ILE A 6 -9.58 1.42 13.46
N GLN A 7 -9.08 2.27 12.57
CA GLN A 7 -8.87 1.87 11.19
C GLN A 7 -7.70 0.88 11.19
N GLU A 8 -8.01 -0.41 11.06
CA GLU A 8 -6.98 -1.45 11.00
C GLU A 8 -6.11 -1.22 9.77
N GLU A 9 -4.81 -1.24 9.97
CA GLU A 9 -3.84 -1.11 8.88
C GLU A 9 -3.96 -2.31 7.92
N PRO A 10 -3.79 -2.09 6.60
CA PRO A 10 -3.69 -3.21 5.66
C PRO A 10 -2.59 -4.18 6.10
N PRO A 11 -2.76 -5.51 5.87
CA PRO A 11 -1.73 -6.49 6.19
C PRO A 11 -0.41 -6.19 5.48
N LEU A 12 0.69 -6.14 6.24
CA LEU A 12 2.03 -5.79 5.74
C LEU A 12 2.44 -6.59 4.50
N VAL A 13 2.22 -7.91 4.53
CA VAL A 13 2.56 -8.83 3.44
C VAL A 13 1.86 -8.45 2.12
N LEU A 14 0.62 -7.95 2.19
CA LEU A 14 -0.12 -7.52 1.00
C LEU A 14 0.46 -6.23 0.44
N VAL A 15 0.76 -5.27 1.32
CA VAL A 15 1.37 -3.99 0.91
C VAL A 15 2.74 -4.22 0.28
N GLN A 16 3.57 -5.09 0.85
CA GLN A 16 4.84 -5.51 0.26
C GLN A 16 4.64 -6.14 -1.11
N THR A 17 3.72 -7.11 -1.22
CA THR A 17 3.42 -7.80 -2.49
C THR A 17 2.99 -6.81 -3.58
N TRP A 18 2.08 -5.87 -3.26
CA TRP A 18 1.65 -4.87 -4.23
C TRP A 18 2.77 -3.90 -4.57
N TYR A 19 3.58 -3.49 -3.60
CA TYR A 19 4.71 -2.60 -3.87
C TYR A 19 5.75 -3.27 -4.77
N GLU A 20 6.10 -4.52 -4.50
CA GLU A 20 6.99 -5.33 -5.36
C GLU A 20 6.40 -5.50 -6.76
N LEU A 21 5.11 -5.82 -6.87
CA LEU A 21 4.45 -5.98 -8.16
C LEU A 21 4.38 -4.67 -8.96
N LEU A 22 4.24 -3.53 -8.27
CA LEU A 22 4.26 -2.21 -8.90
C LEU A 22 5.62 -1.90 -9.53
N LEU A 23 6.71 -2.26 -8.83
CA LEU A 23 8.08 -2.01 -9.29
C LEU A 23 8.57 -3.02 -10.32
N ASN A 24 8.29 -4.30 -10.09
CA ASN A 24 8.91 -5.43 -10.79
C ASN A 24 7.94 -6.22 -11.68
N GLY A 25 6.65 -5.87 -11.69
CA GLY A 25 5.66 -6.59 -12.50
C GLY A 25 5.98 -6.55 -14.00
N GLU A 26 6.02 -7.74 -14.61
CA GLU A 26 6.44 -7.95 -16.01
C GLU A 26 5.53 -7.24 -17.01
N ASP A 27 4.22 -7.19 -16.73
CA ASP A 27 3.24 -6.59 -17.61
C ASP A 27 2.61 -5.30 -17.03
N LYS A 28 2.04 -4.49 -17.93
CA LYS A 28 1.42 -3.20 -17.57
C LYS A 28 0.15 -3.38 -16.74
N GLN A 29 -0.60 -4.47 -16.90
CA GLN A 29 -1.83 -4.70 -16.15
C GLN A 29 -1.51 -5.05 -14.69
N SER A 30 -0.49 -5.88 -14.45
CA SER A 30 -0.01 -6.22 -13.11
C SER A 30 0.41 -4.98 -12.30
N ARG A 31 1.23 -4.10 -12.89
CA ARG A 31 1.64 -2.84 -12.24
C ARG A 31 0.45 -1.92 -11.96
N ARG A 32 -0.47 -1.78 -12.93
CA ARG A 32 -1.68 -0.97 -12.76
C ARG A 32 -2.62 -1.55 -11.70
N HIS A 33 -2.70 -2.87 -11.59
CA HIS A 33 -3.49 -3.53 -10.56
C HIS A 33 -2.89 -3.26 -9.17
N ALA A 34 -1.57 -3.42 -9.02
CA ALA A 34 -0.85 -3.10 -7.80
C ALA A 34 -1.04 -1.65 -7.35
N GLU A 35 -0.92 -0.69 -8.28
CA GLU A 35 -1.20 0.73 -8.03
C GLU A 35 -2.63 0.94 -7.50
N LYS A 36 -3.63 0.30 -8.12
CA LYS A 36 -5.03 0.39 -7.67
C LYS A 36 -5.22 -0.18 -6.26
N MET A 37 -4.55 -1.28 -5.92
CA MET A 37 -4.65 -1.86 -4.57
C MET A 37 -4.06 -0.92 -3.52
N LEU A 38 -2.89 -0.34 -3.80
CA LEU A 38 -2.24 0.65 -2.92
C LEU A 38 -3.11 1.90 -2.78
N MET A 39 -3.63 2.45 -3.88
CA MET A 39 -4.50 3.63 -3.82
C MET A 39 -5.84 3.34 -3.16
N GLY A 40 -6.40 2.13 -3.34
CA GLY A 40 -7.64 1.73 -2.69
C GLY A 40 -7.50 1.55 -1.19
N ALA A 41 -6.35 1.06 -0.73
CA ALA A 41 -6.08 0.83 0.69
C ALA A 41 -5.72 2.12 1.45
N PHE A 42 -4.98 3.04 0.80
CA PHE A 42 -4.39 4.20 1.48
C PHE A 42 -4.95 5.55 1.02
N GLY A 43 -5.66 5.60 -0.11
CA GLY A 43 -6.27 6.81 -0.67
C GLY A 43 -5.28 7.77 -1.35
N THR A 44 -4.06 7.92 -0.83
CA THR A 44 -3.04 8.82 -1.39
C THR A 44 -1.67 8.15 -1.49
N GLN A 45 -0.85 8.64 -2.43
CA GLN A 45 0.55 8.22 -2.55
C GLN A 45 1.38 8.56 -1.31
N GLU A 46 1.09 9.68 -0.65
CA GLU A 46 1.75 10.08 0.59
C GLU A 46 1.44 9.09 1.72
N ALA A 47 0.19 8.64 1.86
CA ALA A 47 -0.18 7.64 2.86
C ALA A 47 0.50 6.28 2.58
N VAL A 48 0.64 5.89 1.31
CA VAL A 48 1.45 4.71 0.93
C VAL A 48 2.90 4.89 1.36
N ALA A 49 3.53 6.01 0.99
CA ALA A 49 4.93 6.27 1.32
C ALA A 49 5.17 6.27 2.84
N ASN A 50 4.28 6.90 3.62
CA ASN A 50 4.36 6.92 5.08
C ASN A 50 4.25 5.51 5.68
N TYR A 51 3.35 4.67 5.15
CA TYR A 51 3.25 3.27 5.57
C TYR A 51 4.53 2.49 5.24
N LEU A 52 5.03 2.60 4.02
CA LEU A 52 6.24 1.90 3.58
C LEU A 52 7.46 2.29 4.43
N LYS A 53 7.60 3.57 4.79
CA LYS A 53 8.65 4.06 5.70
C LYS A 53 8.48 3.55 7.12
N LYS A 54 7.25 3.63 7.68
CA LYS A 54 6.92 3.12 9.02
C LYS A 54 7.32 1.66 9.20
N HIS A 55 7.20 0.86 8.14
CA HIS A 55 7.50 -0.57 8.13
C HIS A 55 8.87 -0.93 7.53
N ASN A 56 9.75 0.06 7.30
CA ASN A 56 11.11 -0.12 6.76
C ASN A 56 11.17 -0.86 5.41
N ILE A 57 10.17 -0.67 4.55
CA ILE A 57 10.18 -1.17 3.17
C ILE A 57 10.98 -0.24 2.25
N ILE A 58 10.94 1.08 2.53
CA ILE A 58 11.69 2.13 1.82
C ILE A 58 12.31 3.10 2.82
N GLU A 59 13.31 3.87 2.38
CA GLU A 59 13.95 4.97 3.13
C GLU A 59 13.19 6.30 3.04
#